data_AF-A0A3M2RR53-F1
#
_entry.id   AF-A0A3M2RR53-F1
#
_cell.length_a   1.000
_cell.length_b   1.000
_cell.length_c   1.000
_cell.angle_alpha   90.00
_cell.angle_beta   90.00
_cell.angle_gamma   90.00
#
_symmetry.space_group_name_H-M   'P 1'
#
loop_
_entity.id
_entity.type
_entity.pdbx_description
1 polymer ?
#
loop_
_entity_poly.entity_id
_entity_poly.type
_entity_poly.pdbx_seq_one_letter_code
_entity_poly.pdbx_strand_id
1 'polypeptide(L)'
;MNLKTITALLLSSACTATKDAQYPMLYGEGWAGPVRYADKFNISSNSTGFTMVEAILVMPHLSIPKKPREKVDQYTASYWIGLDGVLSTPTMVRGLWQAGVIMSAWTNGTTEYEGFHEWIPEDPLMVSKAQLAISEGDHIHVVVETTNNGYHGTTTLTNLNTGKTYKHSQDAPVTWRGPTWPSQGATAEWIVEAGTYLNGPQYILPDLGTATFRNARACYDNGECALAGDGTPDQGLMSAILWNDTRMLYTRSRAKGDYASVKYVEEKFKGHA
;
A
#
# COMPACT_ATOMS: atom_id res chain seq x y z
N MET A 1 68.15 -5.15 34.89
CA MET A 1 67.08 -4.16 34.64
C MET A 1 66.69 -4.26 33.16
N ASN A 2 65.52 -4.82 32.86
CA ASN A 2 64.72 -4.54 31.65
C ASN A 2 63.51 -5.51 31.62
N LEU A 3 62.42 -5.07 32.24
CA LEU A 3 61.09 -5.65 32.06
C LEU A 3 60.61 -5.28 30.65
N LYS A 4 60.36 -6.27 29.79
CA LYS A 4 59.60 -6.08 28.55
C LYS A 4 58.12 -6.26 28.87
N THR A 5 57.38 -5.16 28.88
CA THR A 5 55.92 -5.11 29.00
C THR A 5 55.30 -5.60 27.70
N ILE A 6 54.46 -6.62 27.75
CA ILE A 6 53.62 -7.09 26.64
C ILE A 6 52.31 -6.30 26.72
N THR A 7 52.09 -5.40 25.76
CA THR A 7 50.82 -4.69 25.61
C THR A 7 49.83 -5.61 24.88
N ALA A 8 48.79 -6.04 25.59
CA ALA A 8 47.66 -6.75 24.99
C ALA A 8 46.85 -5.80 24.11
N LEU A 9 46.75 -6.10 22.82
CA LEU A 9 45.90 -5.39 21.87
C LEU A 9 44.46 -5.90 22.05
N LEU A 10 43.61 -5.11 22.71
CA LEU A 10 42.17 -5.34 22.74
C LEU A 10 41.60 -5.00 21.35
N LEU A 11 41.31 -6.03 20.55
CA LEU A 11 40.42 -5.88 19.40
C LEU A 11 38.99 -5.68 19.93
N SER A 12 38.59 -4.42 20.07
CA SER A 12 37.17 -4.07 20.16
C SER A 12 36.55 -4.32 18.79
N SER A 13 35.88 -5.46 18.62
CA SER A 13 34.96 -5.68 17.51
C SER A 13 33.82 -4.67 17.64
N ALA A 14 33.94 -3.54 16.94
CA ALA A 14 32.80 -2.68 16.70
C ALA A 14 31.82 -3.48 15.84
N CYS A 15 30.78 -4.03 16.47
CA CYS A 15 29.56 -4.37 15.76
C CYS A 15 28.98 -3.05 15.25
N THR A 16 29.39 -2.65 14.04
CA THR A 16 28.64 -1.73 13.22
C THR A 16 27.33 -2.44 12.91
N ALA A 17 26.32 -2.20 13.75
CA ALA A 17 24.93 -2.39 13.33
C ALA A 17 24.75 -1.52 12.10
N THR A 18 24.67 -2.13 10.92
CA THR A 18 24.15 -1.44 9.74
C THR A 18 22.75 -0.98 10.14
N LYS A 19 22.59 0.34 10.33
CA LYS A 19 21.26 0.93 10.26
C LYS A 19 20.82 0.69 8.82
N ASP A 20 20.20 -0.44 8.55
CA ASP A 20 19.46 -0.65 7.32
C ASP A 20 18.47 0.51 7.29
N ALA A 21 18.72 1.48 6.41
CA ALA A 21 17.96 2.71 6.33
C ALA A 21 16.64 2.38 5.64
N GLN A 22 15.76 1.72 6.39
CA GLN A 22 14.39 1.43 6.01
C GLN A 22 13.64 2.76 5.85
N TYR A 23 12.66 2.79 4.95
CA TYR A 23 11.82 3.97 4.74
C TYR A 23 11.33 4.61 6.05
N PRO A 24 11.27 5.95 6.12
CA PRO A 24 10.72 6.65 7.28
C PRO A 24 9.28 6.19 7.52
N MET A 25 8.94 5.99 8.80
CA MET A 25 7.59 5.60 9.19
C MET A 25 6.69 6.85 9.23
N LEU A 26 5.59 6.83 8.48
CA LEU A 26 4.49 7.77 8.55
C LEU A 26 3.34 7.12 9.34
N TYR A 27 2.83 7.82 10.34
CA TYR A 27 1.63 7.38 11.07
C TYR A 27 0.43 8.19 10.56
N GLY A 28 -0.54 7.49 9.96
CA GLY A 28 -1.77 8.07 9.42
C GLY A 28 -3.01 7.33 9.95
N GLU A 29 -4.20 7.83 9.62
CA GLU A 29 -5.44 7.22 10.11
C GLU A 29 -6.01 6.14 9.18
N GLY A 30 -5.71 6.23 7.89
CA GLY A 30 -6.31 5.37 6.86
C GLY A 30 -5.36 4.34 6.27
N TRP A 31 -4.11 4.69 5.96
CA TRP A 31 -3.24 3.87 5.11
C TRP A 31 -2.12 3.16 5.88
N ALA A 32 -1.81 1.94 5.45
CA ALA A 32 -0.65 1.18 5.91
C ALA A 32 0.02 0.41 4.77
N GLY A 33 1.35 0.49 4.69
CA GLY A 33 2.13 -0.20 3.66
C GLY A 33 3.27 0.67 3.11
N PRO A 34 4.17 0.10 2.29
CA PRO A 34 5.23 0.86 1.66
C PRO A 34 4.72 1.73 0.51
N VAL A 35 5.39 2.86 0.33
CA VAL A 35 5.23 3.76 -0.80
C VAL A 35 6.62 4.02 -1.37
N ARG A 36 6.79 3.79 -2.67
CA ARG A 36 8.03 4.03 -3.40
C ARG A 36 7.88 5.31 -4.23
N TYR A 37 8.85 6.20 -4.13
CA TYR A 37 8.94 7.38 -4.98
C TYR A 37 9.71 7.06 -6.27
N ALA A 38 9.27 7.62 -7.38
CA ALA A 38 9.97 7.50 -8.65
C ALA A 38 11.24 8.36 -8.63
N ASP A 39 12.40 7.72 -8.79
CA ASP A 39 13.72 8.35 -8.76
C ASP A 39 13.92 9.41 -9.85
N LYS A 40 13.23 9.22 -11.00
CA LYS A 40 13.34 10.08 -12.19
C LYS A 40 12.17 11.07 -12.32
N PHE A 41 11.34 11.21 -11.29
CA PHE A 41 10.17 12.06 -11.34
C PHE A 41 10.45 13.45 -10.79
N ASN A 42 10.12 14.49 -11.56
CA ASN A 42 10.18 15.86 -11.09
C ASN A 42 8.76 16.41 -10.95
N ILE A 43 8.33 16.56 -9.70
CA ILE A 43 6.99 17.04 -9.32
C ILE A 43 6.64 18.45 -9.83
N SER A 44 7.66 19.26 -10.14
CA SER A 44 7.48 20.59 -10.73
C SER A 44 7.36 20.59 -12.26
N SER A 45 7.41 19.41 -12.88
CA SER A 45 7.32 19.21 -14.33
C SER A 45 6.29 18.14 -14.67
N ASN A 46 5.79 18.12 -15.91
CA ASN A 46 4.93 17.05 -16.41
C ASN A 46 5.75 15.81 -16.85
N SER A 47 6.77 15.41 -16.08
CA SER A 47 7.55 14.20 -16.34
C SER A 47 6.73 12.93 -16.08
N THR A 48 7.05 11.83 -16.75
CA THR A 48 6.47 10.50 -16.44
C THR A 48 7.36 9.78 -15.42
N GLY A 49 6.75 9.20 -14.40
CA GLY A 49 7.42 8.40 -13.38
C GLY A 49 7.27 6.90 -13.68
N PHE A 50 6.85 6.12 -12.69
CA PHE A 50 6.47 4.73 -12.90
C PHE A 50 5.26 4.65 -13.85
N THR A 51 5.31 3.75 -14.82
CA THR A 51 4.20 3.47 -15.74
C THR A 51 3.50 2.17 -15.42
N MET A 52 4.02 1.40 -14.47
CA MET A 52 3.42 0.15 -14.01
C MET A 52 3.74 -0.08 -12.53
N VAL A 53 2.76 -0.59 -11.78
CA VAL A 53 2.94 -1.20 -10.46
C VAL A 53 2.25 -2.55 -10.44
N GLU A 54 2.88 -3.52 -9.79
CA GLU A 54 2.30 -4.85 -9.61
C GLU A 54 2.59 -5.45 -8.24
N ALA A 55 1.74 -6.39 -7.85
CA ALA A 55 1.98 -7.32 -6.77
C ALA A 55 1.03 -8.52 -6.86
N ILE A 56 1.40 -9.60 -6.19
CA ILE A 56 0.47 -10.66 -5.83
C ILE A 56 -0.04 -10.37 -4.42
N LEU A 57 -1.34 -10.12 -4.31
CA LEU A 57 -2.06 -9.96 -3.06
C LEU A 57 -2.50 -11.33 -2.56
N VAL A 58 -2.04 -11.73 -1.38
CA VAL A 58 -2.52 -12.96 -0.73
C VAL A 58 -3.70 -12.60 0.18
N MET A 59 -4.89 -13.08 -0.16
CA MET A 59 -6.11 -12.73 0.59
C MET A 59 -6.04 -13.28 2.03
N PRO A 60 -6.00 -12.39 3.04
CA PRO A 60 -5.88 -12.81 4.43
C PRO A 60 -7.19 -13.41 4.94
N HIS A 61 -7.12 -14.18 6.03
CA HIS A 61 -8.30 -14.48 6.84
C HIS A 61 -8.73 -13.23 7.62
N LEU A 62 -10.03 -12.93 7.61
CA LEU A 62 -10.59 -11.79 8.34
C LEU A 62 -11.36 -12.24 9.57
N SER A 63 -11.22 -11.50 10.66
CA SER A 63 -11.99 -11.69 11.89
C SER A 63 -12.35 -10.36 12.55
N ILE A 64 -13.23 -10.41 13.54
CA ILE A 64 -13.61 -9.22 14.31
C ILE A 64 -12.46 -8.83 15.26
N PRO A 65 -12.04 -7.56 15.27
CA PRO A 65 -11.07 -7.04 16.24
C PRO A 65 -11.41 -7.40 17.69
N LYS A 66 -10.39 -7.60 18.53
CA LYS A 66 -10.60 -7.87 19.97
C LYS A 66 -10.92 -6.59 20.73
N LYS A 67 -10.38 -5.46 20.27
CA LYS A 67 -10.53 -4.10 20.82
C LYS A 67 -10.69 -3.12 19.65
N PRO A 68 -11.79 -3.23 18.88
CA PRO A 68 -12.06 -2.28 17.81
C PRO A 68 -12.19 -0.86 18.39
N ARG A 69 -11.82 0.15 17.60
CA ARG A 69 -12.10 1.56 17.96
C ARG A 69 -13.59 1.81 18.11
N GLU A 70 -14.38 1.27 17.20
CA GLU A 70 -15.84 1.37 17.19
C GLU A 70 -16.45 -0.02 16.99
N LYS A 71 -17.49 -0.35 17.76
CA LYS A 71 -18.22 -1.61 17.60
C LYS A 71 -19.30 -1.46 16.53
N VAL A 72 -19.06 -2.07 15.38
CA VAL A 72 -19.95 -2.02 14.22
C VAL A 72 -20.34 -3.44 13.76
N ASP A 73 -21.39 -3.53 12.94
CA ASP A 73 -21.87 -4.81 12.40
C ASP A 73 -20.96 -5.35 11.29
N GLN A 74 -20.27 -4.46 10.57
CA GLN A 74 -19.39 -4.77 9.45
C GLN A 74 -18.09 -3.96 9.60
N TYR A 75 -16.95 -4.64 9.49
CA TYR A 75 -15.63 -4.03 9.39
C TYR A 75 -15.13 -4.16 7.97
N THR A 76 -14.59 -3.08 7.41
CA THR A 76 -14.11 -3.04 6.02
C THR A 76 -12.67 -2.57 5.93
N ALA A 77 -11.96 -3.08 4.93
CA ALA A 77 -10.65 -2.60 4.51
C ALA A 77 -10.54 -2.73 3.00
N SER A 78 -9.77 -1.85 2.35
CA SER A 78 -9.32 -2.06 0.98
C SER A 78 -7.87 -2.54 0.99
N TYR A 79 -7.53 -3.44 0.08
CA TYR A 79 -6.20 -4.02 -0.06
C TYR A 79 -5.77 -3.92 -1.52
N TRP A 80 -4.87 -2.98 -1.80
CA TRP A 80 -4.69 -2.46 -3.16
C TRP A 80 -3.25 -2.07 -3.48
N ILE A 81 -3.00 -1.93 -4.78
CA ILE A 81 -1.81 -1.29 -5.32
C ILE A 81 -2.22 -0.13 -6.22
N GLY A 82 -1.37 0.88 -6.34
CA GLY A 82 -1.70 2.06 -7.12
C GLY A 82 -0.50 2.90 -7.51
N LEU A 83 -0.74 3.79 -8.47
CA LEU A 83 0.19 4.82 -8.92
C LEU A 83 -0.33 6.19 -8.49
N ASP A 84 0.57 7.01 -7.97
CA ASP A 84 0.29 8.29 -7.30
C ASP A 84 -0.51 8.12 -5.99
N GLY A 85 -1.10 9.19 -5.45
CA GLY A 85 -1.78 9.18 -4.14
C GLY A 85 -1.06 10.03 -3.09
N VAL A 86 0.04 9.52 -2.51
CA VAL A 86 0.75 10.16 -1.38
C VAL A 86 1.24 11.58 -1.67
N LEU A 87 1.75 11.84 -2.89
CA LEU A 87 2.29 13.15 -3.25
C LEU A 87 1.25 14.10 -3.88
N SER A 88 -0.03 13.74 -3.86
CA SER A 88 -1.10 14.60 -4.33
C SER A 88 -1.35 15.76 -3.35
N THR A 89 -1.51 16.98 -3.87
CA THR A 89 -1.86 18.15 -3.06
C THR A 89 -3.07 18.87 -3.67
N PRO A 90 -3.86 19.63 -2.90
CA PRO A 90 -5.04 20.31 -3.44
C PRO A 90 -4.75 21.28 -4.59
N THR A 91 -3.50 21.74 -4.73
CA THR A 91 -3.07 22.65 -5.78
C THR A 91 -2.44 21.93 -6.98
N MET A 92 -2.22 20.61 -6.89
CA MET A 92 -1.61 19.80 -7.92
C MET A 92 -2.61 18.80 -8.48
N VAL A 93 -2.92 18.95 -9.76
CA VAL A 93 -3.86 18.04 -10.43
C VAL A 93 -3.18 16.70 -10.69
N ARG A 94 -3.52 15.70 -9.87
CA ARG A 94 -2.99 14.35 -9.94
C ARG A 94 -4.07 13.38 -9.45
N GLY A 95 -4.38 12.38 -10.27
CA GLY A 95 -5.25 11.28 -9.89
C GLY A 95 -4.48 10.18 -9.18
N LEU A 96 -5.20 9.32 -8.46
CA LEU A 96 -4.71 8.03 -7.97
C LEU A 96 -5.36 6.95 -8.82
N TRP A 97 -4.57 6.21 -9.59
CA TRP A 97 -5.05 5.04 -10.32
C TRP A 97 -4.70 3.80 -9.52
N GLN A 98 -5.72 3.09 -9.04
CA GLN A 98 -5.55 1.99 -8.10
C GLN A 98 -6.46 0.81 -8.38
N ALA A 99 -6.06 -0.35 -7.90
CA ALA A 99 -6.84 -1.58 -8.00
C ALA A 99 -6.50 -2.56 -6.89
N GLY A 100 -7.48 -3.38 -6.51
CA GLY A 100 -7.30 -4.32 -5.43
C GLY A 100 -8.57 -5.03 -5.05
N VAL A 101 -8.70 -5.32 -3.76
CA VAL A 101 -9.81 -6.06 -3.17
C VAL A 101 -10.36 -5.29 -1.98
N ILE A 102 -11.67 -5.05 -1.96
CA ILE A 102 -12.40 -4.64 -0.77
C ILE A 102 -12.72 -5.90 0.04
N MET A 103 -12.39 -5.85 1.32
CA MET A 103 -12.49 -6.94 2.28
C MET A 103 -13.47 -6.55 3.38
N SER A 104 -14.45 -7.40 3.64
CA SER A 104 -15.47 -7.16 4.67
C SER A 104 -15.59 -8.34 5.63
N ALA A 105 -15.78 -8.06 6.91
CA ALA A 105 -16.07 -9.04 7.95
C ALA A 105 -17.27 -8.61 8.80
N TRP A 106 -18.20 -9.52 9.03
CA TRP A 106 -19.40 -9.28 9.84
C TRP A 106 -19.34 -10.03 11.16
N THR A 107 -20.05 -9.50 12.17
CA THR A 107 -20.08 -10.07 13.53
C THR A 107 -20.66 -11.49 13.61
N ASN A 108 -21.40 -11.92 12.58
CA ASN A 108 -21.89 -13.29 12.42
C ASN A 108 -20.82 -14.28 11.89
N GLY A 109 -19.61 -13.81 11.61
CA GLY A 109 -18.49 -14.62 11.09
C GLY A 109 -18.42 -14.70 9.57
N THR A 110 -19.34 -14.09 8.82
CA THR A 110 -19.26 -14.02 7.35
C THR A 110 -18.13 -13.08 6.93
N THR A 111 -17.46 -13.43 5.82
CA THR A 111 -16.45 -12.60 5.17
C THR A 111 -16.74 -12.45 3.67
N GLU A 112 -16.30 -11.34 3.09
CA GLU A 112 -16.43 -11.06 1.66
C GLU A 112 -15.17 -10.40 1.11
N TYR A 113 -14.83 -10.78 -0.12
CA TYR A 113 -13.70 -10.27 -0.88
C TYR A 113 -14.24 -9.89 -2.27
N GLU A 114 -14.21 -8.60 -2.60
CA GLU A 114 -14.72 -8.06 -3.85
C GLU A 114 -13.64 -7.26 -4.56
N GLY A 115 -13.35 -7.59 -5.81
CA GLY A 115 -12.35 -6.85 -6.59
C GLY A 115 -12.85 -5.44 -6.91
N PHE A 116 -11.93 -4.49 -7.08
CA PHE A 116 -12.27 -3.15 -7.53
C PHE A 116 -11.12 -2.51 -8.32
N HIS A 117 -11.44 -1.45 -9.04
CA HIS A 117 -10.47 -0.47 -9.52
C HIS A 117 -11.07 0.94 -9.40
N GLU A 118 -10.21 1.95 -9.29
CA GLU A 118 -10.65 3.32 -9.05
C GLU A 118 -9.64 4.31 -9.63
N TRP A 119 -10.15 5.36 -10.28
CA TRP A 119 -9.36 6.51 -10.69
C TRP A 119 -9.84 7.76 -9.95
N ILE A 120 -9.22 8.07 -8.82
CA ILE A 120 -9.61 9.24 -8.04
C ILE A 120 -9.44 10.50 -8.92
N PRO A 121 -10.46 11.37 -9.02
CA PRO A 121 -11.59 11.53 -8.07
C PRO A 121 -12.91 10.82 -8.43
N GLU A 122 -12.93 9.88 -9.37
CA GLU A 122 -14.13 9.04 -9.59
C GLU A 122 -14.30 8.01 -8.48
N ASP A 123 -15.55 7.57 -8.28
CA ASP A 123 -15.90 6.49 -7.37
C ASP A 123 -15.31 5.14 -7.83
N PRO A 124 -15.06 4.19 -6.91
CA PRO A 124 -14.57 2.87 -7.27
C PRO A 124 -15.59 2.08 -8.09
N LEU A 125 -15.09 1.35 -9.09
CA LEU A 125 -15.85 0.41 -9.90
C LEU A 125 -15.60 -1.01 -9.41
N MET A 126 -16.66 -1.68 -8.97
CA MET A 126 -16.61 -3.03 -8.42
C MET A 126 -16.53 -4.09 -9.51
N VAL A 127 -15.68 -5.10 -9.29
CA VAL A 127 -15.54 -6.28 -10.13
C VAL A 127 -16.44 -7.38 -9.57
N SER A 128 -17.52 -7.67 -10.29
CA SER A 128 -18.51 -8.65 -9.84
C SER A 128 -17.90 -10.06 -9.70
N LYS A 129 -18.47 -10.86 -8.80
CA LYS A 129 -18.11 -12.28 -8.61
C LYS A 129 -18.17 -13.11 -9.90
N ALA A 130 -19.03 -12.74 -10.85
CA ALA A 130 -19.13 -13.40 -12.15
C ALA A 130 -17.90 -13.14 -13.03
N GLN A 131 -17.35 -11.92 -12.97
CA GLN A 131 -16.14 -11.52 -13.68
C GLN A 131 -14.89 -12.09 -13.00
N LEU A 132 -14.80 -11.97 -11.68
CA LEU A 132 -13.67 -12.47 -10.90
C LEU A 132 -14.13 -12.85 -9.48
N ALA A 133 -14.26 -14.15 -9.22
CA ALA A 133 -14.49 -14.64 -7.87
C ALA A 133 -13.18 -14.59 -7.08
N ILE A 134 -13.22 -14.06 -5.87
CA ILE A 134 -12.10 -13.94 -4.94
C ILE A 134 -12.54 -14.53 -3.61
N SER A 135 -11.66 -15.29 -2.98
CA SER A 135 -11.90 -15.90 -1.67
C SER A 135 -10.67 -15.79 -0.77
N GLU A 136 -10.86 -16.04 0.51
CA GLU A 136 -9.77 -16.18 1.47
C GLU A 136 -8.70 -17.16 0.95
N GLY A 137 -7.42 -16.79 1.10
CA GLY A 137 -6.28 -17.60 0.67
C GLY A 137 -5.97 -17.55 -0.83
N ASP A 138 -6.82 -16.92 -1.65
CA ASP A 138 -6.52 -16.72 -3.07
C ASP A 138 -5.33 -15.77 -3.27
N HIS A 139 -4.60 -16.01 -4.35
CA HIS A 139 -3.50 -15.18 -4.80
C HIS A 139 -3.96 -14.36 -5.99
N ILE A 140 -4.16 -13.06 -5.78
CA ILE A 140 -4.63 -12.13 -6.81
C ILE A 140 -3.43 -11.35 -7.33
N HIS A 141 -2.99 -11.66 -8.55
CA HIS A 141 -2.00 -10.83 -9.25
C HIS A 141 -2.68 -9.58 -9.79
N VAL A 142 -2.28 -8.44 -9.27
CA VAL A 142 -2.79 -7.13 -9.65
C VAL A 142 -1.70 -6.39 -10.40
N VAL A 143 -2.07 -5.81 -11.54
CA VAL A 143 -1.21 -4.95 -12.36
C VAL A 143 -1.99 -3.69 -12.68
N VAL A 144 -1.38 -2.54 -12.40
CA VAL A 144 -1.90 -1.21 -12.70
C VAL A 144 -0.89 -0.52 -13.60
N GLU A 145 -1.30 -0.12 -14.80
CA GLU A 145 -0.46 0.48 -15.83
C GLU A 145 -1.01 1.84 -16.24
N THR A 146 -0.13 2.76 -16.60
CA THR A 146 -0.48 4.02 -17.25
C THR A 146 0.35 4.26 -18.50
N THR A 147 -0.29 4.92 -19.47
CA THR A 147 0.32 5.36 -20.72
C THR A 147 -0.07 6.81 -20.98
N ASN A 148 0.49 7.40 -22.04
CA ASN A 148 0.21 8.79 -22.41
C ASN A 148 0.42 9.75 -21.22
N ASN A 149 1.59 9.64 -20.54
CA ASN A 149 1.92 10.43 -19.35
C ASN A 149 0.84 10.41 -18.26
N GLY A 150 0.25 9.24 -18.00
CA GLY A 150 -0.78 9.10 -16.98
C GLY A 150 -2.18 9.50 -17.41
N TYR A 151 -2.44 9.80 -18.68
CA TYR A 151 -3.79 10.15 -19.16
C TYR A 151 -4.62 8.95 -19.61
N HIS A 152 -4.02 7.75 -19.67
CA HIS A 152 -4.73 6.51 -19.96
C HIS A 152 -4.21 5.40 -19.06
N GLY A 153 -5.11 4.60 -18.52
CA GLY A 153 -4.81 3.60 -17.50
C GLY A 153 -5.41 2.25 -17.84
N THR A 154 -4.71 1.20 -17.44
CA THR A 154 -5.16 -0.18 -17.54
C THR A 154 -4.97 -0.88 -16.22
N THR A 155 -5.94 -1.69 -15.84
CA THR A 155 -5.91 -2.52 -14.65
C THR A 155 -6.17 -3.97 -15.06
N THR A 156 -5.37 -4.87 -14.52
CA THR A 156 -5.55 -6.32 -14.67
C THR A 156 -5.56 -6.98 -13.30
N LEU A 157 -6.61 -7.73 -12.98
CA LEU A 157 -6.68 -8.59 -11.80
C LEU A 157 -6.77 -10.04 -12.28
N THR A 158 -5.82 -10.87 -11.88
CA THR A 158 -5.83 -12.32 -12.17
C THR A 158 -5.88 -13.10 -10.88
N ASN A 159 -6.92 -13.92 -10.70
CA ASN A 159 -6.94 -14.90 -9.62
C ASN A 159 -6.12 -16.11 -10.05
N LEU A 160 -4.90 -16.23 -9.52
CA LEU A 160 -3.95 -17.29 -9.88
C LEU A 160 -4.43 -18.69 -9.47
N ASN A 161 -5.35 -18.77 -8.50
CA ASN A 161 -5.92 -20.04 -8.05
C ASN A 161 -6.92 -20.60 -9.07
N THR A 162 -7.62 -19.74 -9.81
CA THR A 162 -8.65 -20.13 -10.79
C THR A 162 -8.25 -19.89 -12.25
N GLY A 163 -7.19 -19.11 -12.49
CA GLY A 163 -6.76 -18.65 -13.81
C GLY A 163 -7.68 -17.62 -14.46
N LYS A 164 -8.71 -17.12 -13.76
CA LYS A 164 -9.59 -16.08 -14.27
C LYS A 164 -8.92 -14.71 -14.21
N THR A 165 -9.13 -13.92 -15.26
CA THR A 165 -8.60 -12.56 -15.39
C THR A 165 -9.72 -11.58 -15.69
N TYR A 166 -9.73 -10.48 -14.96
CA TYR A 166 -10.45 -9.27 -15.27
C TYR A 166 -9.47 -8.21 -15.80
N LYS A 167 -9.86 -7.49 -16.85
CA LYS A 167 -9.07 -6.40 -17.42
C LYS A 167 -10.00 -5.22 -17.74
N HIS A 168 -9.56 -4.03 -17.39
CA HIS A 168 -10.26 -2.77 -17.68
C HIS A 168 -9.28 -1.69 -18.09
N SER A 169 -9.73 -0.79 -18.95
CA SER A 169 -8.94 0.37 -19.39
C SER A 169 -9.86 1.58 -19.54
N GLN A 170 -9.36 2.75 -19.15
CA GLN A 170 -10.09 4.01 -19.24
C GLN A 170 -9.12 5.18 -19.41
N ASP A 171 -9.65 6.31 -19.87
CA ASP A 171 -8.93 7.58 -19.84
C ASP A 171 -9.01 8.21 -18.44
N ALA A 172 -8.05 9.07 -18.14
CA ALA A 172 -8.02 9.84 -16.90
C ALA A 172 -9.30 10.68 -16.76
N PRO A 173 -9.88 10.77 -15.56
CA PRO A 173 -11.14 11.44 -15.35
C PRO A 173 -11.03 12.94 -15.58
N VAL A 174 -12.11 13.53 -16.08
CA VAL A 174 -12.21 14.96 -16.40
C VAL A 174 -13.39 15.53 -15.62
N THR A 175 -13.16 16.52 -14.76
CA THR A 175 -14.26 17.22 -14.09
C THR A 175 -14.89 18.25 -15.02
N TRP A 176 -16.21 18.40 -14.99
CA TRP A 176 -16.91 19.36 -15.85
C TRP A 176 -16.41 20.79 -15.59
N ARG A 177 -15.73 21.39 -16.59
CA ARG A 177 -15.01 22.69 -16.51
C ARG A 177 -13.81 22.72 -15.55
N GLY A 178 -13.38 21.57 -15.05
CA GLY A 178 -12.17 21.44 -14.25
C GLY A 178 -11.06 20.72 -15.03
N PRO A 179 -9.98 20.34 -14.34
CA PRO A 179 -8.84 19.73 -15.00
C PRO A 179 -9.05 18.22 -15.23
N THR A 180 -8.21 17.64 -16.07
CA THR A 180 -8.05 16.18 -16.20
C THR A 180 -7.07 15.69 -15.14
N TRP A 181 -7.34 14.55 -14.48
CA TRP A 181 -6.57 14.06 -13.33
C TRP A 181 -5.65 12.87 -13.70
N PRO A 182 -4.46 13.12 -14.27
CA PRO A 182 -3.57 12.04 -14.68
C PRO A 182 -2.92 11.34 -13.49
N SER A 183 -2.60 10.06 -13.66
CA SER A 183 -1.74 9.28 -12.75
C SER A 183 -0.37 9.07 -13.44
N GLN A 184 0.55 10.01 -13.23
CA GLN A 184 1.87 10.05 -13.86
C GLN A 184 2.90 9.13 -13.18
N GLY A 185 2.54 8.52 -12.05
CA GLY A 185 3.38 7.57 -11.30
C GLY A 185 4.55 8.21 -10.58
N ALA A 186 4.34 9.36 -9.93
CA ALA A 186 5.31 9.93 -8.99
C ALA A 186 5.56 8.98 -7.81
N THR A 187 4.53 8.24 -7.41
CA THR A 187 4.61 7.18 -6.41
C THR A 187 4.04 5.87 -6.94
N ALA A 188 4.50 4.77 -6.35
CA ALA A 188 3.88 3.47 -6.43
C ALA A 188 3.65 2.94 -5.02
N GLU A 189 2.47 2.37 -4.78
CA GLU A 189 1.96 2.16 -3.43
C GLU A 189 1.41 0.74 -3.28
N TRP A 190 1.64 0.12 -2.12
CA TRP A 190 1.13 -1.20 -1.75
C TRP A 190 0.44 -1.09 -0.39
N ILE A 191 -0.86 -0.86 -0.40
CA ILE A 191 -1.59 -0.32 0.75
C ILE A 191 -2.67 -1.28 1.24
N VAL A 192 -2.78 -1.39 2.56
CA VAL A 192 -4.01 -1.75 3.26
C VAL A 192 -4.59 -0.46 3.81
N GLU A 193 -5.84 -0.18 3.47
CA GLU A 193 -6.54 1.02 3.89
C GLU A 193 -7.77 0.68 4.73
N ALA A 194 -7.92 1.37 5.86
CA ALA A 194 -9.07 1.24 6.73
C ALA A 194 -10.31 1.84 6.05
N GLY A 195 -11.41 1.09 6.08
CA GLY A 195 -12.70 1.63 5.67
C GLY A 195 -13.26 2.63 6.68
N THR A 196 -14.30 3.33 6.30
CA THR A 196 -15.09 4.18 7.20
C THR A 196 -16.42 3.53 7.52
N TYR A 197 -16.96 3.85 8.68
CA TYR A 197 -18.29 3.42 9.05
C TYR A 197 -19.36 4.23 8.29
N LEU A 198 -20.35 3.58 7.69
CA LEU A 198 -21.39 4.28 6.90
C LEU A 198 -22.18 5.34 7.69
N ASN A 199 -22.30 5.16 9.01
CA ASN A 199 -23.05 6.09 9.87
C ASN A 199 -22.14 7.03 10.69
N GLY A 200 -20.85 7.12 10.39
CA GLY A 200 -19.94 7.99 11.14
C GLY A 200 -18.58 8.20 10.47
N PRO A 201 -17.85 9.27 10.81
CA PRO A 201 -16.55 9.56 10.21
C PRO A 201 -15.43 8.62 10.68
N GLN A 202 -15.70 7.70 11.61
CA GLN A 202 -14.68 6.85 12.20
C GLN A 202 -14.20 5.77 11.25
N TYR A 203 -12.88 5.64 11.16
CA TYR A 203 -12.25 4.48 10.54
C TYR A 203 -12.52 3.20 11.33
N ILE A 204 -12.73 2.13 10.58
CA ILE A 204 -12.92 0.76 11.05
C ILE A 204 -11.94 -0.13 10.29
N LEU A 205 -11.49 -1.21 10.93
CA LEU A 205 -10.54 -2.13 10.34
C LEU A 205 -10.79 -3.54 10.89
N PRO A 206 -11.01 -4.58 10.06
CA PRO A 206 -11.08 -5.95 10.53
C PRO A 206 -9.71 -6.41 11.04
N ASP A 207 -9.68 -7.43 11.90
CA ASP A 207 -8.44 -8.16 12.17
C ASP A 207 -8.13 -9.03 10.95
N LEU A 208 -7.28 -8.51 10.07
CA LEU A 208 -6.81 -9.17 8.85
C LEU A 208 -5.57 -10.06 9.08
N GLY A 209 -5.13 -10.24 10.34
CA GLY A 209 -3.90 -10.96 10.64
C GLY A 209 -2.68 -10.31 9.98
N THR A 210 -2.27 -10.81 8.81
CA THR A 210 -1.18 -10.21 8.02
C THR A 210 -1.50 -10.25 6.53
N ALA A 211 -1.69 -9.09 5.92
CA ALA A 211 -1.75 -8.91 4.47
C ALA A 211 -0.33 -8.93 3.91
N THR A 212 -0.13 -9.61 2.77
CA THR A 212 1.18 -9.85 2.18
C THR A 212 1.18 -9.57 0.68
N PHE A 213 2.00 -8.61 0.27
CA PHE A 213 2.33 -8.34 -1.12
C PHE A 213 3.58 -9.14 -1.49
N ARG A 214 3.49 -9.95 -2.55
CA ARG A 214 4.64 -10.63 -3.15
C ARG A 214 4.92 -10.08 -4.53
N ASN A 215 6.17 -10.20 -4.99
CA ASN A 215 6.62 -9.68 -6.28
C ASN A 215 6.26 -8.18 -6.45
N ALA A 216 6.31 -7.44 -5.34
CA ALA A 216 5.89 -6.05 -5.25
C ALA A 216 6.95 -5.14 -5.90
N ARG A 217 6.63 -4.60 -7.08
CA ARG A 217 7.54 -3.75 -7.85
C ARG A 217 6.81 -2.72 -8.69
N ALA A 218 7.50 -1.63 -9.00
CA ALA A 218 7.05 -0.58 -9.89
C ALA A 218 8.08 -0.37 -10.99
N CYS A 219 7.63 -0.20 -12.23
CA CYS A 219 8.49 -0.15 -13.40
C CYS A 219 8.29 1.13 -14.20
N TYR A 220 9.38 1.61 -14.79
CA TYR A 220 9.38 2.68 -15.77
C TYR A 220 9.10 2.12 -17.18
N ASP A 221 8.83 3.01 -18.14
CA ASP A 221 8.58 2.66 -19.54
C ASP A 221 9.76 1.96 -20.23
N ASN A 222 10.99 2.23 -19.78
CA ASN A 222 12.21 1.60 -20.25
C ASN A 222 12.45 0.18 -19.69
N GLY A 223 11.55 -0.31 -18.83
CA GLY A 223 11.62 -1.64 -18.21
C GLY A 223 12.48 -1.74 -16.95
N GLU A 224 13.13 -0.67 -16.50
CA GLU A 224 13.76 -0.64 -15.18
C GLU A 224 12.69 -0.66 -14.08
N CYS A 225 12.94 -1.37 -12.98
CA CYS A 225 11.98 -1.49 -11.88
C CYS A 225 12.62 -1.19 -10.53
N ALA A 226 11.84 -0.61 -9.62
CA ALA A 226 12.13 -0.47 -8.20
C ALA A 226 11.26 -1.46 -7.41
N LEU A 227 11.83 -2.06 -6.36
CA LEU A 227 11.10 -2.99 -5.50
C LEU A 227 10.49 -2.24 -4.32
N ALA A 228 9.36 -2.74 -3.80
CA ALA A 228 8.62 -2.10 -2.72
C ALA A 228 9.44 -1.89 -1.44
N GLY A 229 10.43 -2.74 -1.17
CA GLY A 229 11.28 -2.70 0.02
C GLY A 229 12.72 -2.25 -0.21
N ASP A 230 13.12 -1.95 -1.45
CA ASP A 230 14.49 -1.56 -1.76
C ASP A 230 14.56 -0.06 -1.98
N GLY A 231 15.14 0.65 -1.02
CA GLY A 231 15.30 2.09 -1.10
C GLY A 231 16.00 2.72 0.08
N THR A 232 16.39 3.97 -0.10
CA THR A 232 16.89 4.85 0.95
C THR A 232 15.73 5.68 1.54
N PRO A 233 15.92 6.31 2.73
CA PRO A 233 14.85 7.05 3.41
C PRO A 233 14.22 8.21 2.62
N ASP A 234 14.89 8.72 1.59
CA ASP A 234 14.43 9.78 0.69
C ASP A 234 13.66 9.27 -0.53
N GLN A 235 13.66 7.95 -0.77
CA GLN A 235 13.03 7.34 -1.95
C GLN A 235 11.67 6.69 -1.65
N GLY A 236 11.13 6.88 -0.46
CA GLY A 236 9.84 6.32 -0.11
C GLY A 236 9.47 6.58 1.33
N LEU A 237 8.33 6.02 1.74
CA LEU A 237 7.89 5.98 3.13
C LEU A 237 7.26 4.62 3.46
N MET A 238 7.11 4.36 4.75
CA MET A 238 6.33 3.24 5.26
C MET A 238 5.16 3.80 6.06
N SER A 239 3.92 3.55 5.65
CA SER A 239 2.75 4.01 6.39
C SER A 239 2.27 2.96 7.41
N ALA A 240 1.72 3.42 8.52
CA ALA A 240 1.02 2.60 9.50
C ALA A 240 -0.21 3.32 10.05
N ILE A 241 -1.26 2.56 10.37
CA ILE A 241 -2.52 3.07 10.91
C ILE A 241 -2.37 3.29 12.41
N LEU A 242 -2.44 4.56 12.81
CA LEU A 242 -2.42 5.03 14.19
C LEU A 242 -3.64 5.93 14.40
N TRP A 243 -4.51 5.58 15.34
CA TRP A 243 -5.63 6.45 15.71
C TRP A 243 -5.27 7.24 16.97
N ASN A 244 -5.12 8.55 16.80
CA ASN A 244 -4.61 9.45 17.82
C ASN A 244 -5.54 9.60 19.02
N ASP A 245 -6.86 9.54 18.79
CA ASP A 245 -7.89 9.61 19.83
C ASP A 245 -7.77 8.47 20.86
N THR A 246 -7.46 7.27 20.39
CA THR A 246 -7.25 6.08 21.23
C THR A 246 -5.79 5.88 21.63
N ARG A 247 -4.85 6.55 20.95
CA ARG A 247 -3.40 6.31 21.01
C ARG A 247 -3.05 4.84 20.77
N MET A 248 -3.75 4.22 19.82
CA MET A 248 -3.57 2.82 19.48
C MET A 248 -3.04 2.68 18.06
N LEU A 249 -1.94 1.93 17.93
CA LEU A 249 -1.42 1.46 16.66
C LEU A 249 -2.23 0.23 16.24
N TYR A 250 -2.74 0.25 15.02
CA TYR A 250 -3.56 -0.82 14.45
C TYR A 250 -2.85 -1.63 13.39
N THR A 251 -1.76 -1.10 12.81
CA THR A 251 -0.95 -1.87 11.87
C THR A 251 0.55 -1.72 12.08
N ARG A 252 1.29 -2.76 11.65
CA ARG A 252 2.75 -2.75 11.52
C ARG A 252 3.13 -3.13 10.10
N SER A 253 3.71 -2.19 9.39
CA SER A 253 4.13 -2.38 8.00
C SER A 253 5.62 -2.71 7.92
N ARG A 254 5.99 -3.59 6.97
CA ARG A 254 7.37 -3.99 6.68
C ARG A 254 7.52 -4.22 5.19
N ALA A 255 8.70 -3.94 4.66
CA ALA A 255 9.08 -4.31 3.30
C ALA A 255 10.57 -4.62 3.22
N LYS A 256 10.95 -5.53 2.33
CA LYS A 256 12.33 -5.89 1.99
C LYS A 256 12.33 -6.55 0.60
N GLY A 257 13.13 -6.05 -0.33
CA GLY A 257 13.08 -6.55 -1.71
C GLY A 257 11.68 -6.38 -2.30
N ASP A 258 11.20 -7.42 -2.95
CA ASP A 258 9.88 -7.53 -3.57
C ASP A 258 8.77 -8.03 -2.62
N TYR A 259 9.07 -8.11 -1.33
CA TYR A 259 8.12 -8.53 -0.29
C TYR A 259 7.71 -7.34 0.56
N ALA A 260 6.40 -7.18 0.77
CA ALA A 260 5.85 -6.27 1.75
C ALA A 260 4.71 -6.92 2.55
N SER A 261 4.52 -6.47 3.78
CA SER A 261 3.47 -6.98 4.67
C SER A 261 2.89 -5.89 5.55
N VAL A 262 1.60 -5.96 5.80
CA VAL A 262 0.88 -5.15 6.78
C VAL A 262 0.24 -6.08 7.80
N LYS A 263 0.74 -6.05 9.03
CA LYS A 263 0.21 -6.87 10.12
C LYS A 263 -0.79 -6.07 10.96
N TYR A 264 -1.97 -6.61 11.20
CA TYR A 264 -2.92 -6.08 12.17
C TYR A 264 -2.39 -6.24 13.60
N VAL A 265 -2.54 -5.19 14.40
CA VAL A 265 -2.17 -5.16 15.82
C VAL A 265 -3.19 -4.33 16.61
N GLU A 266 -3.15 -4.43 17.94
CA GLU A 266 -3.92 -3.55 18.85
C GLU A 266 -3.01 -3.14 19.99
N GLU A 267 -2.06 -2.26 19.70
CA GLU A 267 -0.98 -1.90 20.61
C GLU A 267 -1.05 -0.44 21.04
N LYS A 268 -0.88 -0.18 22.34
CA LYS A 268 -0.72 1.21 22.82
C LYS A 268 0.52 1.83 22.18
N PHE A 269 0.33 2.95 21.49
CA PHE A 269 1.42 3.69 20.90
C PHE A 269 2.17 4.49 21.98
N LYS A 270 3.45 4.17 22.15
CA LYS A 270 4.34 4.80 23.15
C LYS A 270 5.32 5.80 22.53
N GLY A 271 5.23 6.04 21.21
CA GLY A 271 6.06 7.01 20.51
C GLY A 271 5.53 8.43 20.61
N HIS A 272 6.34 9.36 20.11
CA HIS A 272 5.85 10.68 19.71
C HIS A 272 5.27 10.52 18.31
N ALA A 273 3.99 10.89 18.15
CA ALA A 273 3.36 11.02 16.84
C ALA A 273 3.83 12.32 16.19
#